data_AF-A0A8S0FKT3-F1
#
_entry.id   AF-A0A8S0FKT3-F1
#
_cell.length_a   1.000
_cell.length_b   1.000
_cell.length_c   1.000
_cell.angle_alpha   90.00
_cell.angle_beta   90.00
_cell.angle_gamma   90.00
#
_symmetry.space_group_name_H-M   'P 1'
#
loop_
_entity.id
_entity.type
_entity.pdbx_description
1 polymer ?
#
loop_
_entity_poly.entity_id
_entity_poly.type
_entity_poly.pdbx_seq_one_letter_code
_entity_poly.pdbx_strand_id
1 'polypeptide(L)'
;MNSGALQMVKVNAASLESFAPDYSLFSLPFLFRDRDHYYRVLQSDLGKKILKSSESKGFVGITYYDGGARSFYSNKPITKPEDLAGMKIRVQQSPSAIAMMKALGGVATPMAQGELYTALQQGVVDGGENNTVVYSDMRHAEVAKNLSIHVMNTPWYLMC
;
A
#
# COMPACT_ATOMS: atom_id res chain seq x y z
N MET A 1 -5.79 -11.67 14.91
CA MET A 1 -6.58 -12.71 14.23
C MET A 1 -6.22 -14.09 14.76
N ASN A 2 -4.97 -14.56 14.59
CA ASN A 2 -4.58 -15.93 14.98
C ASN A 2 -4.73 -16.31 16.47
N SER A 3 -4.80 -15.35 17.38
CA SER A 3 -5.06 -15.60 18.81
C SER A 3 -6.55 -15.77 19.16
N GLY A 4 -7.47 -15.64 18.19
CA GLY A 4 -8.92 -15.68 18.41
C GLY A 4 -9.52 -14.43 19.07
N ALA A 5 -8.68 -13.47 19.48
CA ALA A 5 -9.11 -12.26 20.18
C ALA A 5 -9.80 -11.20 19.29
N LEU A 6 -9.61 -11.27 17.96
CA LEU A 6 -10.19 -10.36 16.98
C LEU A 6 -10.83 -11.18 15.86
N GLN A 7 -12.16 -11.07 15.72
CA GLN A 7 -12.96 -11.92 14.83
C GLN A 7 -13.04 -11.40 13.39
N MET A 8 -12.91 -10.09 13.18
CA MET A 8 -12.91 -9.47 11.85
C MET A 8 -12.03 -8.22 11.84
N VAL A 9 -11.31 -8.00 10.75
CA VAL A 9 -10.49 -6.80 10.53
C VAL A 9 -10.45 -6.42 9.06
N LYS A 10 -10.47 -5.11 8.80
CA LYS A 10 -10.12 -4.55 7.49
C LYS A 10 -8.61 -4.32 7.46
N VAL A 11 -7.87 -5.05 6.63
CA VAL A 11 -6.39 -5.02 6.57
C VAL A 11 -5.90 -4.82 5.14
N ASN A 12 -4.77 -4.13 4.97
CA ASN A 12 -4.18 -3.90 3.65
C ASN A 12 -3.55 -5.19 3.09
N ALA A 13 -3.72 -5.46 1.79
CA ALA A 13 -3.12 -6.61 1.10
C ALA A 13 -1.58 -6.65 1.20
N ALA A 14 -0.91 -5.50 1.20
CA ALA A 14 0.54 -5.39 1.37
C ALA A 14 1.00 -5.90 2.75
N SER A 15 0.21 -5.72 3.80
CA SER A 15 0.50 -6.30 5.12
C SER A 15 0.29 -7.82 5.14
N LEU A 16 -0.68 -8.31 4.36
CA LEU A 16 -1.00 -9.73 4.26
C LEU A 16 0.01 -10.53 3.41
N GLU A 17 0.80 -9.87 2.55
CA GLU A 17 1.88 -10.50 1.78
C GLU A 17 2.85 -11.30 2.66
N SER A 18 3.13 -10.80 3.88
CA SER A 18 3.98 -11.48 4.85
C SER A 18 3.38 -12.81 5.35
N PHE A 19 2.06 -12.94 5.29
CA PHE A 19 1.34 -14.16 5.64
C PHE A 19 1.18 -15.07 4.43
N ALA A 20 0.66 -14.60 3.29
CA ALA A 20 0.51 -15.39 2.07
C ALA A 20 1.03 -14.63 0.85
N PRO A 21 2.00 -15.19 0.09
CA PRO A 21 2.58 -14.54 -1.08
C PRO A 21 1.56 -14.16 -2.15
N ASP A 22 0.43 -14.87 -2.27
CA ASP A 22 -0.64 -14.56 -3.24
C ASP A 22 -1.18 -13.13 -3.10
N TYR A 23 -1.12 -12.53 -1.91
CA TYR A 23 -1.53 -11.14 -1.70
C TYR A 23 -0.56 -10.12 -2.32
N SER A 24 0.68 -10.51 -2.66
CA SER A 24 1.66 -9.64 -3.33
C SER A 24 1.18 -9.13 -4.69
N LEU A 25 0.29 -9.87 -5.37
CA LEU A 25 -0.30 -9.48 -6.65
C LEU A 25 -0.84 -8.05 -6.62
N PHE A 26 -1.43 -7.67 -5.49
CA PHE A 26 -2.04 -6.36 -5.26
C PHE A 26 -1.06 -5.24 -4.93
N SER A 27 0.19 -5.57 -4.65
CA SER A 27 1.26 -4.62 -4.35
C SER A 27 2.09 -4.27 -5.60
N LEU A 28 1.90 -5.00 -6.71
CA LEU A 28 2.64 -4.78 -7.94
C LEU A 28 2.22 -3.46 -8.61
N PRO A 29 3.18 -2.59 -8.97
CA PRO A 29 2.87 -1.35 -9.65
C PRO A 29 2.42 -1.63 -11.09
N PHE A 30 1.44 -0.85 -11.56
CA PHE A 30 0.92 -0.84 -12.94
C PHE A 30 0.35 -2.17 -13.46
N LEU A 31 0.03 -3.13 -12.57
CA LEU A 31 -0.52 -4.44 -12.96
C LEU A 31 -1.89 -4.33 -13.64
N PHE A 32 -2.75 -3.42 -13.15
CA PHE A 32 -4.09 -3.23 -13.66
C PHE A 32 -4.14 -2.06 -14.64
N ARG A 33 -4.56 -2.33 -15.88
CA ARG A 33 -4.71 -1.32 -16.94
C ARG A 33 -5.72 -0.23 -16.60
N ASP A 34 -6.85 -0.62 -16.00
CA ASP A 34 -7.97 0.25 -15.70
C ASP A 34 -8.85 -0.38 -14.59
N ARG A 35 -9.84 0.38 -14.13
CA ARG A 35 -10.75 -0.02 -13.06
C ARG A 35 -11.61 -1.24 -13.42
N ASP A 36 -11.98 -1.40 -14.69
CA ASP A 36 -12.85 -2.51 -15.11
C ASP A 36 -12.06 -3.82 -15.20
N HIS A 37 -10.83 -3.78 -15.73
CA HIS A 37 -9.90 -4.90 -15.68
C HIS A 37 -9.65 -5.32 -14.24
N TYR A 38 -9.48 -4.36 -13.35
CA TYR A 38 -9.31 -4.61 -11.93
C TYR A 38 -10.49 -5.36 -11.31
N TYR A 39 -11.74 -4.86 -11.46
CA TYR A 39 -12.90 -5.54 -10.87
C TYR A 39 -13.14 -6.92 -11.47
N ARG A 40 -12.89 -7.12 -12.77
CA ARG A 40 -12.98 -8.45 -13.39
C ARG A 40 -12.02 -9.45 -12.74
N VAL A 41 -10.79 -9.05 -12.41
CA VAL A 41 -9.83 -9.93 -11.74
C VAL A 41 -10.31 -10.28 -10.32
N LEU A 42 -10.83 -9.32 -9.55
CA LEU A 42 -11.33 -9.61 -8.21
C LEU A 42 -12.50 -10.59 -8.18
N GLN A 43 -13.40 -10.47 -9.15
CA GLN A 43 -14.60 -11.30 -9.24
C GLN A 43 -14.33 -12.66 -9.89
N SER A 44 -13.15 -12.82 -10.50
CA SER A 44 -12.73 -14.08 -11.12
C SER A 44 -12.42 -15.17 -10.07
N ASP A 45 -12.24 -16.39 -10.56
CA ASP A 45 -11.83 -17.51 -9.72
C ASP A 45 -10.43 -17.32 -9.12
N LEU A 46 -9.57 -16.52 -9.78
CA LEU A 46 -8.29 -16.11 -9.21
C LEU A 46 -8.50 -15.24 -7.96
N GLY A 47 -9.38 -14.24 -8.02
CA GLY A 47 -9.70 -13.40 -6.85
C GLY A 47 -10.25 -14.23 -5.70
N LYS A 48 -11.22 -15.12 -5.97
CA LYS A 48 -11.75 -16.05 -4.95
C LYS A 48 -10.66 -16.96 -4.36
N LYS A 49 -9.71 -17.42 -5.18
CA LYS A 49 -8.57 -18.22 -4.72
C LYS A 49 -7.67 -17.41 -3.78
N ILE A 50 -7.39 -16.15 -4.09
CA ILE A 50 -6.56 -15.28 -3.25
C ILE A 50 -7.24 -15.03 -1.89
N LEU A 51 -8.56 -14.81 -1.85
CA LEU A 51 -9.31 -14.69 -0.59
C LEU A 51 -9.10 -15.91 0.34
N LYS A 52 -9.00 -17.11 -0.23
CA LYS A 52 -8.80 -18.37 0.52
C LYS A 52 -7.34 -18.73 0.77
N SER A 53 -6.37 -17.98 0.24
CA SER A 53 -4.94 -18.32 0.29
C SER A 53 -4.35 -18.38 1.71
N SER A 54 -5.00 -17.74 2.67
CA SER A 54 -4.62 -17.72 4.09
C SER A 54 -5.36 -18.71 4.98
N GLU A 55 -6.27 -19.54 4.44
CA GLU A 55 -7.14 -20.41 5.24
C GLU A 55 -6.33 -21.37 6.13
N SER A 56 -5.25 -21.95 5.58
CA SER A 56 -4.29 -22.78 6.32
C SER A 56 -3.53 -22.04 7.43
N LYS A 57 -3.57 -20.70 7.44
CA LYS A 57 -2.93 -19.82 8.43
C LYS A 57 -3.90 -19.30 9.49
N GLY A 58 -5.15 -19.76 9.46
CA GLY A 58 -6.16 -19.49 10.50
C GLY A 58 -7.04 -18.26 10.25
N PHE A 59 -7.03 -17.69 9.03
CA PHE A 59 -7.94 -16.61 8.65
C PHE A 59 -8.31 -16.69 7.17
N VAL A 60 -9.45 -16.14 6.78
CA VAL A 60 -9.92 -16.15 5.38
C VAL A 60 -10.31 -14.74 4.95
N GLY A 61 -10.04 -14.37 3.71
CA GLY A 61 -10.62 -13.17 3.12
C GLY A 61 -12.10 -13.38 2.82
N ILE A 62 -12.93 -12.42 3.25
CA ILE A 62 -14.38 -12.38 3.03
C ILE A 62 -14.70 -11.59 1.76
N THR A 63 -14.08 -10.41 1.61
CA THR A 63 -14.32 -9.53 0.47
C THR A 63 -13.16 -8.55 0.25
N TYR A 64 -13.18 -7.91 -0.91
CA TYR A 64 -12.27 -6.83 -1.29
C TYR A 64 -12.93 -5.46 -1.10
N TYR A 65 -12.14 -4.49 -0.64
CA TYR A 65 -12.51 -3.08 -0.53
C TYR A 65 -11.61 -2.20 -1.37
N ASP A 66 -12.22 -1.28 -2.10
CA ASP A 66 -11.53 -0.27 -2.88
C ASP A 66 -10.98 0.86 -2.02
N GLY A 67 -9.64 0.93 -1.95
CA GLY A 67 -8.93 2.00 -1.26
C GLY A 67 -8.54 3.16 -2.17
N GLY A 68 -8.80 3.08 -3.49
CA GLY A 68 -8.32 4.05 -4.47
C GLY A 68 -6.84 3.89 -4.82
N ALA A 69 -6.37 4.63 -5.82
CA ALA A 69 -4.98 4.57 -6.27
C ALA A 69 -4.00 5.24 -5.30
N ARG A 70 -2.78 4.72 -5.25
CA ARG A 70 -1.63 5.20 -4.48
C ARG A 70 -0.83 6.21 -5.26
N SER A 71 -0.45 7.28 -4.59
CA SER A 71 0.38 8.36 -5.11
C SER A 71 1.46 8.75 -4.09
N PHE A 72 2.56 9.33 -4.58
CA PHE A 72 3.61 9.86 -3.70
C PHE A 72 3.18 11.20 -3.12
N TYR A 73 3.59 11.48 -1.89
CA TYR A 73 3.52 12.81 -1.32
C TYR A 73 4.80 13.12 -0.54
N SER A 74 5.25 14.37 -0.63
CA SER A 74 6.52 14.79 -0.03
C SER A 74 6.58 16.32 0.15
N ASN A 75 7.63 16.83 0.80
CA ASN A 75 7.88 18.27 0.89
C ASN A 75 8.49 18.87 -0.39
N LYS A 76 8.91 18.04 -1.35
CA LYS A 76 9.35 18.42 -2.69
C LYS A 76 8.44 17.80 -3.77
N PRO A 77 8.23 18.46 -4.91
CA PRO A 77 7.52 17.82 -6.03
C PRO A 77 8.26 16.57 -6.53
N ILE A 78 7.50 15.51 -6.84
CA ILE A 78 8.00 14.29 -7.50
C ILE A 78 7.25 14.14 -8.82
N THR A 79 7.87 14.51 -9.93
CA THR A 79 7.23 14.55 -11.26
C THR A 79 7.68 13.41 -12.17
N LYS A 80 8.85 12.83 -11.89
CA LYS A 80 9.46 11.72 -12.62
C LYS A 80 10.25 10.81 -11.66
N PRO A 81 10.52 9.54 -12.02
CA PRO A 81 11.21 8.61 -11.13
C PRO A 81 12.57 9.12 -10.62
N GLU A 82 13.31 9.87 -11.43
CA GLU A 82 14.63 10.41 -11.07
C GLU A 82 14.56 11.37 -9.86
N ASP A 83 13.41 12.00 -9.62
CA ASP A 83 13.21 12.88 -8.48
C ASP A 83 13.26 12.10 -7.15
N LEU A 84 13.04 10.78 -7.16
CA LEU A 84 13.11 9.91 -5.98
C LEU A 84 14.55 9.55 -5.58
N ALA A 85 15.55 9.84 -6.43
CA ALA A 85 16.93 9.42 -6.20
C ALA A 85 17.46 9.90 -4.84
N GLY A 86 17.75 8.95 -3.95
CA GLY A 86 18.26 9.24 -2.61
C GLY A 86 17.23 9.76 -1.60
N MET A 87 15.96 9.95 -1.99
CA MET A 87 14.89 10.32 -1.05
C MET A 87 14.53 9.13 -0.15
N LYS A 88 14.41 9.38 1.15
CA LYS A 88 13.89 8.42 2.13
C LYS A 88 12.38 8.42 2.06
N ILE A 89 11.79 7.48 1.37
CA ILE A 89 10.34 7.34 1.24
C ILE A 89 9.85 6.28 2.20
N ARG A 90 8.90 6.64 3.06
CA ARG A 90 8.19 5.66 3.85
C ARG A 90 7.41 4.72 2.93
N VAL A 91 7.62 3.43 3.14
CA VAL A 91 6.79 2.37 2.55
C VAL A 91 6.10 1.55 3.64
N GLN A 92 5.03 0.83 3.28
CA GLN A 92 4.49 -0.21 4.16
C GLN A 92 5.53 -1.32 4.36
N GLN A 93 5.39 -2.09 5.44
CA GLN A 93 6.23 -3.26 5.73
C GLN A 93 5.88 -4.43 4.78
N SER A 94 6.18 -4.24 3.49
CA SER A 94 5.91 -5.18 2.40
C SER A 94 7.18 -5.36 1.56
N PRO A 95 7.61 -6.60 1.30
CA PRO A 95 8.71 -6.89 0.38
C PRO A 95 8.52 -6.23 -0.99
N SER A 96 7.30 -6.29 -1.54
CA SER A 96 6.96 -5.67 -2.83
C SER A 96 7.12 -4.14 -2.80
N ALA A 97 6.68 -3.48 -1.72
CA ALA A 97 6.83 -2.02 -1.59
C ALA A 97 8.30 -1.58 -1.46
N ILE A 98 9.11 -2.36 -0.75
CA ILE A 98 10.57 -2.13 -0.64
C ILE A 98 11.24 -2.31 -2.01
N ALA A 99 10.90 -3.38 -2.73
CA ALA A 99 11.43 -3.66 -4.06
C ALA A 99 11.04 -2.57 -5.07
N MET A 100 9.79 -2.10 -5.04
CA MET A 100 9.31 -0.99 -5.85
C MET A 100 10.15 0.26 -5.61
N MET A 101 10.38 0.63 -4.35
CA MET A 101 11.15 1.85 -4.04
C MET A 101 12.59 1.77 -4.50
N LYS A 102 13.22 0.60 -4.32
CA LYS A 102 14.56 0.33 -4.84
C LYS A 102 14.62 0.43 -6.37
N ALA A 103 13.61 -0.10 -7.07
CA ALA A 103 13.53 -0.04 -8.54
C ALA A 103 13.35 1.39 -9.06
N LEU A 104 12.66 2.24 -8.28
CA LEU A 104 12.46 3.66 -8.59
C LEU A 104 13.64 4.56 -8.17
N GLY A 105 14.71 4.00 -7.58
CA GLY A 105 15.91 4.74 -7.17
C GLY A 105 15.80 5.45 -5.80
N GLY A 106 14.68 5.29 -5.09
CA GLY A 106 14.48 5.81 -3.75
C GLY A 106 15.03 4.90 -2.65
N VAL A 107 15.09 5.43 -1.43
CA VAL A 107 15.47 4.70 -0.22
C VAL A 107 14.19 4.34 0.55
N ALA A 108 13.82 3.07 0.56
CA ALA A 108 12.65 2.61 1.31
C ALA A 108 12.92 2.64 2.83
N THR A 109 11.99 3.25 3.57
CA THR A 109 11.96 3.24 5.04
C THR A 109 10.67 2.56 5.52
N PRO A 110 10.67 1.25 5.83
CA PRO A 110 9.48 0.54 6.26
C PRO A 110 9.06 0.97 7.68
N MET A 111 7.81 1.43 7.85
CA MET A 111 7.26 1.78 9.16
C MET A 111 5.73 1.74 9.18
N ALA A 112 5.12 1.71 10.36
CA ALA A 112 3.67 1.68 10.50
C ALA A 112 3.06 3.01 10.03
N GLN A 113 1.79 2.98 9.59
CA GLN A 113 1.13 4.18 9.09
C GLN A 113 0.94 5.23 10.19
N GLY A 114 0.69 4.80 11.44
CA GLY A 114 0.51 5.70 12.58
C GLY A 114 1.77 6.48 12.97
N GLU A 115 2.95 6.06 12.51
CA GLU A 115 4.23 6.71 12.82
C GLU A 115 4.61 7.77 11.77
N LEU A 116 3.95 7.74 10.60
CA LEU A 116 4.38 8.50 9.43
C LEU A 116 4.23 10.02 9.60
N TYR A 117 3.16 10.51 10.24
CA TYR A 117 2.99 11.94 10.46
C TYR A 117 4.19 12.52 11.21
N THR A 118 4.55 11.90 12.34
CA THR A 118 5.68 12.33 13.17
C THR A 118 7.01 12.17 12.43
N ALA A 119 7.19 11.07 11.68
CA ALA A 119 8.39 10.85 10.90
C ALA A 119 8.60 11.90 9.79
N LEU A 120 7.53 12.33 9.12
CA LEU A 120 7.56 13.44 8.16
C LEU A 120 7.85 14.77 8.84
N GLN A 121 7.17 15.04 9.96
CA GLN A 121 7.35 16.27 10.72
C GLN A 121 8.79 16.45 11.23
N GLN A 122 9.42 15.35 11.65
CA GLN A 122 10.79 15.34 12.15
C GLN A 122 11.86 15.20 11.05
N GLY A 123 11.45 15.01 9.78
CA GLY A 123 12.38 14.81 8.67
C GLY A 123 13.13 13.47 8.70
N VAL A 124 12.60 12.46 9.40
CA VAL A 124 13.14 11.09 9.39
C VAL A 124 12.97 10.47 8.01
N VAL A 125 11.86 10.80 7.34
CA VAL A 125 11.55 10.47 5.95
C VAL A 125 11.19 11.74 5.18
N ASP A 126 11.52 11.76 3.90
CA ASP A 126 11.27 12.89 2.99
C ASP A 126 9.85 12.88 2.41
N GLY A 127 9.20 11.71 2.43
CA GLY A 127 7.88 11.50 1.86
C GLY A 127 7.28 10.15 2.20
N GLY A 128 6.09 9.91 1.69
CA GLY A 128 5.38 8.64 1.77
C GLY A 128 4.57 8.39 0.50
N GLU A 129 3.93 7.22 0.46
CA GLU A 129 3.01 6.87 -0.60
C GLU A 129 1.73 6.28 -0.02
N ASN A 130 0.58 6.73 -0.51
CA ASN A 130 -0.74 6.23 -0.11
C ASN A 130 -1.84 6.77 -1.04
N ASN A 131 -3.08 6.32 -0.82
CA ASN A 131 -4.24 6.92 -1.47
C ASN A 131 -4.59 8.29 -0.86
N THR A 132 -5.41 9.04 -1.58
CA THR A 132 -5.84 10.40 -1.20
C THR A 132 -6.66 10.42 0.09
N VAL A 133 -7.44 9.36 0.35
CA VAL A 133 -8.23 9.21 1.58
C VAL A 133 -7.32 9.18 2.80
N VAL A 134 -6.31 8.31 2.80
CA VAL A 134 -5.33 8.22 3.90
C VAL A 134 -4.50 9.49 4.01
N TYR A 135 -4.09 10.08 2.89
CA TYR A 135 -3.33 11.32 2.88
C TYR A 135 -4.08 12.46 3.61
N SER A 136 -5.40 12.52 3.43
CA SER A 136 -6.29 13.46 4.12
C SER A 136 -6.54 13.06 5.57
N ASP A 137 -7.04 11.84 5.82
CA ASP A 137 -7.48 11.39 7.14
C ASP A 137 -6.34 11.37 8.17
N MET A 138 -5.13 11.04 7.73
CA MET A 138 -3.93 11.03 8.58
C MET A 138 -3.23 12.40 8.63
N ARG A 139 -3.81 13.44 8.01
CA ARG A 139 -3.32 14.82 8.00
C ARG A 139 -1.89 14.95 7.45
N HIS A 140 -1.47 14.05 6.57
CA HIS A 140 -0.13 14.12 5.98
C HIS A 140 0.08 15.38 5.13
N ALA A 141 -1.00 15.98 4.62
CA ALA A 141 -0.96 17.24 3.89
C ALA A 141 -0.35 18.41 4.70
N GLU A 142 -0.37 18.35 6.03
CA GLU A 142 0.23 19.38 6.90
C GLU A 142 1.77 19.34 6.87
N VAL A 143 2.34 18.16 6.67
CA VAL A 143 3.78 17.86 6.85
C VAL A 143 4.46 17.37 5.57
N ALA A 144 3.70 17.16 4.49
CA ALA A 144 4.18 16.76 3.17
C ALA A 144 3.26 17.34 2.08
N LYS A 145 3.47 18.61 1.72
CA LYS A 145 2.49 19.43 1.00
C LYS A 145 2.31 19.10 -0.49
N ASN A 146 3.25 18.41 -1.11
CA ASN A 146 3.21 18.12 -2.54
C ASN A 146 2.69 16.70 -2.75
N LEU A 147 1.46 16.58 -3.25
CA LEU A 147 0.90 15.32 -3.72
C LEU A 147 1.19 15.16 -5.21
N SER A 148 1.93 14.12 -5.55
CA SER A 148 2.29 13.76 -6.91
C SER A 148 1.36 12.67 -7.42
N ILE A 149 0.31 13.08 -8.14
CA ILE A 149 -0.73 12.15 -8.62
C ILE A 149 -0.15 11.27 -9.73
N HIS A 150 0.19 10.05 -9.35
CA HIS A 150 0.58 8.95 -10.22
C HIS A 150 -0.30 7.76 -9.85
N VAL A 151 -0.81 7.01 -10.84
CA VAL A 151 -1.58 5.78 -10.58
C VAL A 151 -0.60 4.61 -10.48
N MET A 152 0.09 4.48 -9.35
CA MET A 152 1.14 3.47 -9.19
C MET A 152 0.57 2.08 -8.96
N ASN A 153 -0.30 1.97 -7.97
CA ASN A 153 -1.09 0.78 -7.69
C ASN A 153 -2.35 1.25 -6.97
N THR A 154 -3.20 0.32 -6.60
CA THR A 154 -4.40 0.59 -5.82
C THR A 154 -4.29 -0.21 -4.54
N PRO A 155 -4.04 0.41 -3.38
CA PRO A 155 -4.00 -0.30 -2.11
C PRO A 155 -5.37 -0.89 -1.80
N TRP A 156 -5.42 -2.20 -1.68
CA TRP A 156 -6.65 -2.91 -1.40
C TRP A 156 -6.70 -3.33 0.05
N TYR A 157 -7.89 -3.21 0.63
CA TYR A 157 -8.17 -3.80 1.92
C TYR A 157 -8.94 -5.10 1.73
N LEU A 158 -8.51 -6.11 2.44
CA LEU A 158 -9.20 -7.36 2.63
C LEU A 158 -9.92 -7.28 3.96
N MET A 159 -11.18 -7.67 3.99
CA MET A 159 -11.84 -7.96 5.25
C MET A 159 -11.63 -9.44 5.52
N CYS A 160 -11.01 -9.76 6.64
CA CYS A 160 -10.69 -11.12 7.05
C CYS A 160 -10.90 -11.32 8.55
#